data_AF-A0A8H7I1M8-F1
#
_entry.id   AF-A0A8H7I1M8-F1
#
_cell.length_a   1.000
_cell.length_b   1.000
_cell.length_c   1.000
_cell.angle_alpha   90.00
_cell.angle_beta   90.00
_cell.angle_gamma   90.00
#
_symmetry.space_group_name_H-M   'P 1'
#
loop_
_entity.id
_entity.type
_entity.pdbx_description
1 polymer ?
#
loop_
_entity_poly.entity_id
_entity_poly.type
_entity_poly.pdbx_seq_one_letter_code
_entity_poly.pdbx_strand_id
1 'polypeptide(L)'
;MWGCIAHGKKGPLIWLELLPCIAGKKGRSRGGGLTSAGYAEQVLKGPLKEFLDELEAERGHKILIVEDGAPLHKGPQAREARAALGIEQLAHPSGSSRSQCHRAHMASPQITRFQGAWSSEKC
;
A
#
# COMPACT_ATOMS: atom_id res chain seq x y z
N MET A 1 -6.62 5.04 -7.27
CA MET A 1 -7.12 5.21 -5.88
C MET A 1 -6.40 4.22 -4.99
N TRP A 2 -6.09 4.59 -3.76
CA TRP A 2 -5.51 3.73 -2.74
C TRP A 2 -6.24 3.96 -1.42
N GLY A 3 -6.40 2.91 -0.61
CA GLY A 3 -6.91 3.06 0.74
C GLY A 3 -6.54 1.91 1.66
N CYS A 4 -6.72 2.14 2.96
CA CYS A 4 -6.42 1.17 4.00
C CYS A 4 -7.51 1.05 5.05
N ILE A 5 -7.52 -0.08 5.75
CA ILE A 5 -8.51 -0.39 6.79
C ILE A 5 -7.79 -1.08 7.93
N ALA A 6 -8.01 -0.59 9.15
CA ALA A 6 -7.63 -1.25 10.39
C ALA A 6 -8.88 -1.83 11.06
N HIS A 7 -8.69 -2.78 11.97
CA HIS A 7 -9.81 -3.36 12.71
C HIS A 7 -10.64 -2.26 13.42
N GLY A 8 -11.92 -2.10 13.06
CA GLY A 8 -12.79 -1.08 13.65
C GLY A 8 -12.54 0.37 13.21
N LYS A 9 -11.59 0.65 12.29
CA LYS A 9 -11.30 2.01 11.81
C LYS A 9 -11.04 2.02 10.30
N LYS A 10 -11.78 2.85 9.57
CA LYS A 10 -11.48 3.13 8.17
C LYS A 10 -10.27 4.05 8.11
N GLY A 11 -9.29 3.70 7.28
CA GLY A 11 -8.14 4.55 7.03
C GLY A 11 -8.37 5.53 5.89
N PRO A 12 -7.33 6.30 5.55
CA PRO A 12 -7.34 7.23 4.42
C PRO A 12 -7.71 6.53 3.10
N LEU A 13 -8.44 7.27 2.27
CA LEU A 13 -8.75 6.92 0.88
C LEU A 13 -8.29 8.07 -0.01
N ILE A 14 -7.25 7.83 -0.81
CA ILE A 14 -6.60 8.88 -1.59
C ILE A 14 -6.61 8.57 -3.09
N TRP A 15 -6.61 9.64 -3.88
CA TRP A 15 -6.31 9.57 -5.29
C TRP A 15 -4.80 9.65 -5.47
N LEU A 16 -4.26 8.71 -6.25
CA LEU A 16 -2.83 8.65 -6.52
C LEU A 16 -2.55 9.42 -7.80
N GLU A 17 -1.51 10.24 -7.77
CA GLU A 17 -0.97 10.87 -8.96
C GLU A 17 -0.14 9.85 -9.73
N LEU A 18 -0.62 9.50 -10.92
CA LEU A 18 0.04 8.54 -11.80
C LEU A 18 0.92 9.26 -12.81
N LEU A 19 2.01 8.62 -13.23
CA LEU A 19 2.82 9.15 -14.32
C LEU A 19 2.00 9.23 -15.62
N PRO A 20 2.22 10.25 -16.47
CA PRO A 20 1.49 10.36 -17.73
C PRO A 20 1.76 9.15 -18.63
N CYS A 21 0.73 8.69 -19.38
CA CYS A 21 0.91 7.69 -20.42
C CYS A 21 1.50 8.37 -21.67
N ILE A 22 2.74 8.01 -22.02
CA ILE A 22 3.44 8.53 -23.20
C ILE A 22 3.31 7.49 -24.32
N ALA A 23 2.62 7.87 -25.41
CA ALA A 23 2.53 7.04 -26.60
C ALA A 23 3.92 6.88 -27.25
N GLY A 24 4.42 5.64 -27.30
CA GLY A 24 5.66 5.36 -28.01
C GLY A 24 5.47 5.34 -29.52
N LYS A 25 6.53 5.66 -30.28
CA LYS A 25 6.55 5.68 -31.76
C LYS A 25 6.14 4.37 -32.46
N LYS A 26 6.00 3.26 -31.71
CA LYS A 26 5.61 1.93 -32.21
C LYS A 26 4.29 1.42 -31.60
N GLY A 27 3.44 2.32 -31.09
CA GLY A 27 2.15 1.95 -30.49
C GLY A 27 2.23 1.31 -29.10
N ARG A 28 3.44 1.10 -28.55
CA ARG A 28 3.61 0.71 -27.14
C ARG A 28 3.66 1.96 -26.28
N SER A 29 2.62 2.16 -25.48
CA SER A 29 2.58 3.24 -24.50
C SER A 29 3.45 2.89 -23.28
N ARG A 30 4.13 3.90 -22.73
CA ARG A 30 4.95 3.78 -21.51
C ARG A 30 4.47 4.81 -20.49
N GLY A 31 4.49 4.47 -19.21
CA GLY A 31 3.93 5.32 -18.15
C GLY A 31 2.51 4.90 -17.78
N GLY A 32 1.72 5.81 -17.21
CA GLY A 32 0.33 5.54 -16.77
C GLY A 32 0.21 4.83 -15.41
N GLY A 33 1.32 4.57 -14.72
CA GLY A 33 1.36 3.82 -13.46
C GLY A 33 2.05 4.56 -12.33
N LEU A 34 1.88 4.04 -11.11
CA LEU A 34 2.59 4.50 -9.92
C LEU A 34 3.92 3.75 -9.78
N THR A 35 5.01 4.47 -9.53
CA THR A 35 6.31 3.86 -9.24
C THR A 35 6.45 3.53 -7.76
N SER A 36 7.41 2.67 -7.40
CA SER A 36 7.76 2.42 -5.99
C SER A 36 8.16 3.71 -5.25
N ALA A 37 8.83 4.64 -5.93
CA ALA A 37 9.13 5.97 -5.38
C ALA A 37 7.85 6.80 -5.18
N GLY A 38 6.96 6.85 -6.17
CA GLY A 38 5.68 7.54 -6.06
C GLY A 38 4.81 7.00 -4.93
N TYR A 39 4.83 5.68 -4.72
CA TYR A 39 4.17 5.03 -3.59
C TYR A 39 4.79 5.44 -2.25
N ALA A 40 6.12 5.43 -2.15
CA ALA A 40 6.81 5.84 -0.94
C ALA A 40 6.47 7.27 -0.52
N GLU A 41 6.46 8.21 -1.48
CA GLU A 41 6.14 9.62 -1.20
C GLU A 41 4.64 9.83 -0.93
N GLN A 42 3.76 9.37 -1.82
CA GLN A 42 2.34 9.69 -1.73
C GLN A 42 1.58 8.87 -0.68
N VAL A 43 2.07 7.68 -0.33
CA VAL A 43 1.39 6.77 0.59
C VAL A 43 2.16 6.64 1.89
N LEU A 44 3.37 6.07 1.84
CA LEU A 44 4.10 5.67 3.06
C LEU A 44 4.47 6.87 3.93
N LYS A 45 5.08 7.89 3.33
CA LYS A 45 5.50 9.12 4.01
C LYS A 45 4.35 10.10 4.27
N GLY A 46 3.24 9.93 3.56
CA GLY A 46 2.05 10.78 3.70
C GLY A 46 1.01 10.14 4.62
N PRO A 47 -0.21 9.89 4.10
CA PRO A 47 -1.39 9.60 4.92
C PRO A 47 -1.29 8.29 5.69
N LEU A 48 -0.45 7.34 5.25
CA LEU A 48 -0.25 6.11 5.99
C LEU A 48 0.46 6.36 7.33
N LYS A 49 1.52 7.16 7.34
CA LYS A 49 2.30 7.40 8.57
C LYS A 49 1.43 8.07 9.62
N GLU A 50 0.69 9.10 9.23
CA GLU A 50 -0.25 9.82 10.10
C GLU A 50 -1.29 8.86 10.69
N PHE A 51 -1.89 8.01 9.85
CA PHE A 51 -2.89 7.05 10.29
C PHE A 51 -2.32 5.99 11.25
N LEU A 52 -1.08 5.53 11.03
CA LEU A 52 -0.40 4.59 11.93
C LEU A 52 -0.11 5.26 13.28
N ASP A 53 0.39 6.49 13.28
CA ASP A 53 0.70 7.21 14.53
C ASP A 53 -0.55 7.39 15.39
N GLU A 54 -1.68 7.76 14.77
CA GLU A 54 -2.96 7.82 15.46
C GLU A 54 -3.38 6.46 16.04
N LEU A 55 -3.27 5.39 15.25
CA LEU A 55 -3.65 4.05 15.69
C LEU A 55 -2.75 3.53 16.82
N GLU A 56 -1.45 3.76 16.72
CA GLU A 56 -0.47 3.35 17.73
C GLU A 56 -0.67 4.12 19.04
N ALA A 57 -0.96 5.43 18.96
CA ALA A 57 -1.33 6.24 20.12
C ALA A 57 -2.65 5.77 20.76
N GLU A 58 -3.66 5.44 19.95
CA GLU A 58 -4.97 4.97 20.43
C GLU A 58 -4.88 3.59 21.10
N ARG A 59 -4.01 2.71 20.58
CA ARG A 59 -3.97 1.29 20.98
C ARG A 59 -2.82 0.94 21.91
N GLY A 60 -1.83 1.84 22.06
CA GLY A 60 -0.66 1.65 22.91
C GLY A 60 0.31 0.57 22.45
N HIS A 61 0.24 0.14 21.18
CA HIS A 61 1.15 -0.85 20.61
C HIS A 61 1.37 -0.62 19.11
N LYS A 62 2.50 -1.10 18.61
CA LYS A 62 2.87 -1.04 17.19
C LYS A 62 1.85 -1.74 16.30
N ILE A 63 1.56 -1.14 15.15
CA ILE A 63 0.63 -1.69 14.17
C ILE A 63 1.39 -2.35 13.02
N LEU A 64 0.97 -3.56 12.66
CA LEU A 64 1.56 -4.32 11.57
C LEU A 64 0.75 -4.15 10.29
N ILE A 65 1.48 -4.13 9.17
CA ILE A 65 0.92 -3.85 7.84
C ILE A 65 0.92 -5.08 6.95
N VAL A 66 -0.20 -5.32 6.26
CA VAL A 66 -0.33 -6.34 5.22
C VAL A 66 -0.67 -5.71 3.88
N GLU A 67 0.32 -5.64 2.99
CA GLU A 67 0.16 -5.22 1.60
C GLU A 67 0.08 -6.45 0.68
N ASP A 68 -0.50 -6.26 -0.51
CA ASP A 68 -0.49 -7.29 -1.54
C ASP A 68 0.90 -7.40 -2.22
N GLY A 69 1.04 -8.40 -3.08
CA GLY A 69 2.29 -8.67 -3.78
C GLY A 69 2.63 -7.71 -4.93
N ALA A 70 1.96 -6.57 -5.09
CA ALA A 70 2.17 -5.67 -6.22
C ALA A 70 3.64 -5.20 -6.33
N PRO A 71 4.19 -5.06 -7.54
CA PRO A 71 5.60 -4.72 -7.73
C PRO A 71 6.03 -3.41 -7.03
N LEU A 72 5.14 -2.41 -6.98
CA LEU A 72 5.40 -1.13 -6.34
C LEU A 72 5.58 -1.24 -4.82
N HIS A 73 4.88 -2.17 -4.15
CA HIS A 73 5.06 -2.42 -2.71
C HIS A 73 6.42 -3.06 -2.42
N LYS A 74 6.95 -3.87 -3.35
CA LYS A 74 8.22 -4.60 -3.19
C LYS A 74 9.44 -3.84 -3.71
N GLY A 75 9.24 -2.68 -4.32
CA GLY A 75 10.34 -1.89 -4.88
C GLY A 75 11.28 -1.36 -3.80
N PRO A 76 12.53 -1.04 -4.18
CA PRO A 76 13.57 -0.66 -3.22
C PRO A 76 13.21 0.61 -2.44
N GLN A 77 12.61 1.60 -3.10
CA GLN A 77 12.21 2.87 -2.45
C GLN A 77 11.10 2.67 -1.43
N ALA A 78 10.09 1.84 -1.73
CA ALA A 78 9.04 1.51 -0.77
C ALA A 78 9.61 0.77 0.45
N ARG A 79 10.56 -0.16 0.23
CA ARG A 79 11.24 -0.88 1.32
C ARG A 79 12.07 0.05 2.19
N GLU A 80 12.84 0.93 1.58
CA GLU A 80 13.66 1.91 2.29
C GLU A 80 12.81 2.89 3.09
N ALA A 81 11.72 3.41 2.51
CA ALA A 81 10.80 4.29 3.20
C ALA A 81 10.15 3.60 4.41
N ARG A 82 9.72 2.34 4.29
CA ARG A 82 9.20 1.59 5.44
C ARG A 82 10.25 1.42 6.54
N ALA A 83 11.49 1.09 6.16
CA ALA A 83 12.58 0.95 7.13
C ALA A 83 12.88 2.27 7.85
N ALA A 84 12.94 3.39 7.11
CA ALA A 84 13.18 4.71 7.67
C ALA A 84 12.05 5.18 8.61
N LEU A 85 10.80 4.79 8.31
CA LEU A 85 9.62 5.13 9.10
C LEU A 85 9.34 4.15 10.25
N GLY A 86 10.14 3.07 10.39
CA GLY A 86 9.92 2.03 11.38
C GLY A 86 8.66 1.19 11.15
N ILE A 87 8.17 1.14 9.90
CA ILE A 87 6.95 0.44 9.53
C ILE A 87 7.22 -1.05 9.32
N GLU A 88 6.58 -1.89 10.14
CA GLU A 88 6.74 -3.34 10.09
C GLU A 88 5.67 -3.99 9.18
N GLN A 89 6.15 -4.69 8.15
CA GLN A 89 5.32 -5.38 7.17
C GLN A 89 5.30 -6.88 7.44
N LEU A 90 4.11 -7.46 7.52
CA LEU A 90 3.92 -8.90 7.56
C LEU A 90 4.15 -9.50 6.17
N ALA A 91 4.87 -10.62 6.13
CA ALA A 91 5.11 -11.34 4.89
C ALA A 91 3.79 -11.84 4.30
N HIS A 92 3.47 -11.40 3.08
CA HIS A 92 2.36 -11.96 2.32
C HIS A 92 2.85 -13.21 1.57
N PRO A 93 2.23 -14.40 1.75
CA PRO A 93 2.65 -15.60 1.03
C PRO A 93 2.44 -15.42 -0.49
N SER A 94 3.40 -15.91 -1.28
CA SER A 94 3.29 -15.94 -2.74
C SER A 94 2.20 -16.95 -3.16
N GLY A 95 1.31 -16.53 -4.07
CA GLY A 95 0.25 -17.39 -4.60
C GLY A 95 -1.04 -17.47 -3.76
N SER A 96 -1.16 -16.69 -2.68
CA SER A 96 -2.41 -16.66 -1.93
C SER A 96 -3.47 -15.79 -2.61
N SER A 97 -4.59 -16.41 -2.96
CA SER A 97 -5.80 -15.71 -3.37
C SER A 97 -6.39 -14.93 -2.18
N ARG A 98 -7.25 -13.94 -2.50
CA ARG A 98 -7.90 -12.95 -1.61
C ARG A 98 -8.40 -13.48 -0.25
N SER A 99 -8.67 -14.79 -0.17
CA SER A 99 -9.26 -15.54 0.93
C SER A 99 -8.34 -15.76 2.14
N GLN A 100 -7.02 -15.85 1.95
CA GLN A 100 -6.09 -16.04 3.09
C GLN A 100 -5.86 -14.75 3.89
N CYS A 101 -5.81 -13.59 3.22
CA CYS A 101 -5.73 -12.28 3.86
C CYS A 101 -6.90 -12.00 4.82
N HIS A 102 -8.11 -12.50 4.53
CA HIS A 102 -9.28 -12.23 5.35
C HIS A 102 -9.22 -12.97 6.70
N ARG A 103 -8.59 -14.16 6.73
CA ARG A 103 -8.54 -15.01 7.93
C ARG A 103 -7.53 -14.52 8.97
N ALA A 104 -6.39 -13.99 8.54
CA ALA A 104 -5.42 -13.36 9.43
C ALA A 104 -5.95 -12.04 10.05
N HIS A 105 -6.70 -11.27 9.28
CA HIS A 105 -7.28 -9.98 9.71
C HIS A 105 -8.34 -10.10 10.81
N MET A 106 -9.16 -11.16 10.78
CA MET A 106 -10.19 -11.39 11.81
C MET A 106 -9.63 -11.92 13.13
N ALA A 107 -8.36 -12.34 13.17
CA ALA A 107 -7.76 -13.01 14.31
C ALA A 107 -6.81 -12.11 15.12
N SER A 108 -6.43 -10.93 14.62
CA SER A 108 -5.55 -10.03 15.36
C SER A 108 -5.93 -8.56 15.17
N PRO A 109 -6.19 -7.82 16.27
CA PRO A 109 -6.42 -6.38 16.20
C PRO A 109 -5.19 -5.63 15.69
N GLN A 110 -4.02 -6.26 15.60
CA GLN A 110 -2.75 -5.65 15.23
C GLN A 110 -2.54 -5.46 13.71
N ILE A 111 -3.50 -5.89 12.87
CA ILE A 111 -3.30 -6.01 11.42
C ILE A 111 -4.16 -5.01 10.64
N THR A 112 -3.50 -4.10 9.91
CA THR A 112 -4.12 -3.20 8.93
C THR A 112 -3.99 -3.80 7.52
N ARG A 113 -5.12 -3.94 6.81
CA ARG A 113 -5.16 -4.48 5.43
C ARG A 113 -5.26 -3.33 4.43
N PHE A 114 -4.50 -3.45 3.35
CA PHE A 114 -4.50 -2.52 2.24
C PHE A 114 -5.19 -3.15 1.03
N GLN A 115 -6.12 -2.43 0.40
CA GLN A 115 -6.75 -2.87 -0.84
C GLN A 115 -6.48 -1.86 -1.96
N GLY A 116 -5.59 -2.28 -2.87
CA GLY A 116 -5.66 -2.04 -4.31
C GLY A 116 -5.13 -0.70 -4.82
N ALA A 117 -4.09 -0.77 -5.65
CA ALA A 117 -3.94 0.14 -6.78
C ALA A 117 -4.73 -0.45 -7.97
N TRP A 118 -5.92 0.09 -8.25
CA TRP A 118 -6.64 -0.22 -9.49
C TRP A 118 -6.12 0.69 -10.61
N SER A 119 -5.42 0.10 -11.59
CA SER A 119 -5.20 0.73 -12.89
C SER A 119 -6.34 0.29 -13.81
N SER A 120 -7.29 1.20 -14.04
CA SER A 120 -8.36 1.07 -15.03
C SER A 120 -8.22 2.16 -16.07
N GLU A 121 -7.04 2.29 -16.65
CA GLU A 121 -6.91 2.93 -17.95
C GLU A 121 -6.03 2.02 -18.79
N LYS A 122 -6.71 1.25 -19.65
CA LYS A 122 -6.05 0.64 -20.79
C LYS A 122 -5.47 1.79 -21.61
N CYS A 123 -4.14 1.92 -21.60
CA CYS A 123 -3.47 2.24 -22.86
C CYS A 123 -3.63 0.99 -23.77
#